data_AF-X1P3Q2-F1
#
_entry.id   AF-X1P3Q2-F1
#
_cell.length_a   1.000
_cell.length_b   1.000
_cell.length_c   1.000
_cell.angle_alpha   90.00
_cell.angle_beta   90.00
_cell.angle_gamma   90.00
#
_symmetry.space_group_name_H-M   'P 1'
#
loop_
_entity.id
_entity.type
_entity.pdbx_description
1 polymer ?
#
loop_
_entity_poly.entity_id
_entity_poly.type
_entity_poly.pdbx_seq_one_letter_code
_entity_poly.pdbx_strand_id
1 'polypeptide(L)'
;MDLQHVRDLVLDLGLDEDAALEGTKFQVAELPFVDGRWLGAFYPDKNLIVVSPEVDEAVVIHEIGHKICWAHFGDLSERGAEMFRKYIMGE
;
A
#
# COMPACT_ATOMS: atom_id res chain seq x y z
N MET A 1 -3.92 10.83 9.87
CA MET A 1 -4.44 9.46 9.88
C MET A 1 -3.78 8.66 10.99
N ASP A 2 -4.50 7.74 11.62
CA ASP A 2 -3.96 6.81 12.62
C ASP A 2 -4.12 5.35 12.17
N LEU A 3 -3.62 4.41 12.97
CA LEU A 3 -3.66 2.99 12.63
C LEU A 3 -5.10 2.43 12.61
N GLN A 4 -6.01 2.99 13.39
CA GLN A 4 -7.40 2.53 13.39
C GLN A 4 -8.07 2.92 12.06
N HIS A 5 -7.86 4.15 11.61
CA HIS A 5 -8.32 4.64 10.31
C HIS A 5 -7.84 3.76 9.15
N VAL A 6 -6.56 3.37 9.15
CA VAL A 6 -6.02 2.45 8.13
C VAL A 6 -6.73 1.09 8.14
N ARG A 7 -7.05 0.56 9.32
CA ARG A 7 -7.76 -0.72 9.45
C ARG A 7 -9.21 -0.62 8.99
N ASP A 8 -9.88 0.46 9.37
CA ASP A 8 -11.26 0.73 8.96
C ASP A 8 -11.33 0.85 7.44
N LEU A 9 -10.38 1.55 6.82
CA LEU A 9 -10.27 1.64 5.35
C LEU A 9 -10.10 0.27 4.68
N VAL A 10 -9.27 -0.63 5.23
CA VAL A 10 -9.09 -1.99 4.69
C VAL A 10 -10.39 -2.80 4.76
N LEU A 11 -11.13 -2.68 5.86
CA LEU A 11 -12.44 -3.34 6.05
C LEU A 11 -13.51 -2.75 5.12
N ASP A 12 -13.59 -1.42 5.03
CA ASP A 12 -14.58 -0.72 4.20
C ASP A 12 -14.40 -1.04 2.71
N LEU A 13 -13.15 -1.29 2.28
CA LEU A 13 -12.82 -1.72 0.92
C LEU A 13 -12.97 -3.24 0.70
N GLY A 14 -13.27 -4.01 1.74
CA GLY A 14 -13.38 -5.48 1.68
C GLY A 14 -12.07 -6.19 1.33
N LEU A 15 -10.94 -5.57 1.67
CA LEU A 15 -9.61 -6.07 1.34
C LEU A 15 -9.06 -7.05 2.40
N ASP A 16 -9.70 -7.14 3.56
CA ASP A 16 -9.31 -8.03 4.66
C ASP A 16 -9.45 -9.52 4.31
N GLU A 17 -10.27 -9.86 3.32
CA GLU A 17 -10.41 -11.23 2.79
C GLU A 17 -9.36 -11.58 1.73
N ASP A 18 -8.58 -10.61 1.25
CA ASP A 18 -7.56 -10.85 0.22
C ASP A 18 -6.36 -11.62 0.81
N ALA A 19 -6.11 -12.81 0.27
CA ALA A 19 -4.99 -13.67 0.69
C ALA A 19 -3.63 -12.98 0.55
N ALA A 20 -3.48 -12.00 -0.34
CA ALA A 20 -2.26 -11.22 -0.43
C ALA A 20 -2.03 -10.35 0.81
N LEU A 21 -3.09 -9.90 1.49
CA LEU A 21 -2.96 -9.09 2.71
C LEU A 21 -2.84 -9.92 3.98
N GLU A 22 -2.98 -11.25 3.91
CA GLU A 22 -2.85 -12.13 5.07
C GLU A 22 -1.53 -11.89 5.84
N GLY A 23 -1.64 -11.63 7.14
CA GLY A 23 -0.50 -11.39 8.03
C GLY A 23 0.28 -10.10 7.74
N THR A 24 -0.21 -9.23 6.85
CA THR A 24 0.41 -7.93 6.56
C THR A 24 0.27 -7.02 7.77
N LYS A 25 1.40 -6.43 8.19
CA LYS A 25 1.43 -5.47 9.29
C LYS A 25 1.23 -4.06 8.72
N PHE A 26 0.44 -3.27 9.42
CA PHE A 26 0.30 -1.84 9.15
C PHE A 26 0.94 -1.04 10.28
N GLN A 27 1.64 0.02 9.92
CA GLN A 27 2.24 0.94 10.86
C GLN A 27 2.04 2.38 10.38
N VAL A 28 1.68 3.27 11.29
CA VAL A 28 1.67 4.71 11.03
C VAL A 28 2.88 5.31 11.73
N ALA A 29 3.82 5.87 10.97
CA ALA A 29 5.06 6.42 11.50
C ALA A 29 5.68 7.43 10.53
N GLU A 30 6.46 8.35 11.06
CA GLU A 30 7.32 9.22 10.24
C GLU A 30 8.35 8.37 9.47
N LEU A 31 8.40 8.57 8.15
CA LEU A 31 9.34 7.89 7.27
C LEU A 31 10.62 8.74 7.11
N PRO A 32 11.82 8.12 7.18
CA PRO A 32 13.07 8.85 7.07
C PRO A 32 13.24 9.50 5.69
N PHE A 33 13.70 10.75 5.69
CA PHE A 33 13.76 11.64 4.54
C PHE A 33 15.09 11.49 3.78
N VAL A 34 15.04 11.08 2.51
CA VAL A 34 16.16 11.24 1.55
C VAL A 34 15.55 11.54 0.16
N ASP A 35 15.87 12.71 -0.40
CA ASP A 35 15.54 13.14 -1.77
C ASP A 35 14.05 13.28 -2.16
N GLY A 36 13.14 13.45 -1.20
CA GLY A 36 11.70 13.67 -1.43
C GLY A 36 10.84 13.27 -0.23
N ARG A 37 9.53 13.57 -0.26
CA ARG A 37 8.59 13.16 0.80
C ARG A 37 8.07 11.75 0.52
N TRP A 38 8.62 10.74 1.18
CA TRP A 38 8.03 9.40 1.21
C TRP A 38 6.75 9.45 2.04
N LEU A 39 5.61 9.27 1.37
CA LEU A 39 4.29 9.33 1.99
C LEU A 39 3.87 7.94 2.54
N GLY A 40 4.35 6.88 1.91
CA GLY A 40 4.15 5.48 2.29
C GLY A 40 5.31 4.61 1.80
N ALA A 41 5.39 3.40 2.33
CA ALA A 41 6.31 2.37 1.86
C ALA A 41 5.84 0.95 2.24
N PHE A 42 5.78 0.08 1.24
CA PHE A 42 5.68 -1.37 1.40
C PHE A 42 7.08 -2.02 1.49
N TYR A 43 7.32 -2.76 2.57
CA TYR A 43 8.55 -3.54 2.82
C TYR A 43 8.26 -5.04 2.65
N PRO A 44 8.57 -5.66 1.48
CA PRO A 44 8.20 -7.05 1.19
C PRO A 44 8.81 -8.06 2.16
N ASP A 45 10.10 -7.90 2.48
CA ASP A 45 10.82 -8.80 3.40
C ASP A 45 10.25 -8.84 4.82
N LYS A 46 9.53 -7.78 5.22
CA LYS A 46 8.95 -7.62 6.56
C LYS A 46 7.45 -7.84 6.59
N ASN A 47 6.84 -8.06 5.43
CA ASN A 47 5.39 -8.05 5.23
C ASN A 47 4.72 -6.85 5.91
N LEU A 48 5.25 -5.65 5.66
CA LEU A 48 4.92 -4.44 6.41
C LEU A 48 4.61 -3.28 5.46
N ILE A 49 3.49 -2.59 5.69
CA ILE A 49 3.15 -1.32 5.07
C ILE A 49 3.28 -0.24 6.14
N VAL A 50 4.06 0.79 5.83
CA VAL A 50 4.23 1.99 6.67
C VAL A 50 3.68 3.19 5.93
N VAL A 51 2.84 3.99 6.59
CA VAL A 51 2.33 5.25 6.03
C VAL A 51 2.60 6.39 7.01
N SER A 52 2.89 7.58 6.47
CA SER A 52 3.10 8.78 7.28
C SER A 52 1.75 9.28 7.84
N PRO A 53 1.70 9.82 9.07
CA PRO A 53 0.45 10.23 9.69
C PRO A 53 -0.24 11.41 8.98
N GLU A 54 0.47 12.19 8.16
CA GLU A 54 -0.05 13.39 7.50
C GLU A 54 -0.59 13.14 6.08
N VAL A 55 -0.76 11.89 5.67
CA VAL A 55 -1.08 11.52 4.28
C VAL A 55 -2.56 11.20 4.08
N ASP A 56 -2.97 11.21 2.81
CA ASP A 56 -4.30 10.82 2.34
C ASP A 56 -4.45 9.29 2.24
N GLU A 57 -5.68 8.79 2.32
CA GLU A 57 -6.04 7.37 2.12
C GLU A 57 -5.53 6.81 0.80
N ALA A 58 -5.44 7.63 -0.24
CA ALA A 58 -4.89 7.24 -1.53
C ALA A 58 -3.47 6.65 -1.42
N VAL A 59 -2.66 7.12 -0.45
CA VAL A 59 -1.31 6.58 -0.21
C VAL A 59 -1.38 5.19 0.43
N VAL A 60 -2.31 4.97 1.35
CA VAL A 60 -2.54 3.65 1.96
C VAL A 60 -2.94 2.64 0.88
N ILE A 61 -3.90 3.03 0.03
CA ILE A 61 -4.39 2.20 -1.09
C ILE A 61 -3.25 1.91 -2.08
N HIS A 62 -2.40 2.90 -2.35
CA HIS A 62 -1.24 2.74 -3.23
C HIS A 62 -0.27 1.67 -2.72
N GLU A 63 0.12 1.71 -1.44
CA GLU A 63 1.03 0.71 -0.86
C GLU A 63 0.39 -0.68 -0.75
N ILE A 64 -0.92 -0.76 -0.47
CA ILE A 64 -1.67 -2.01 -0.55
C ILE A 64 -1.64 -2.57 -1.98
N GLY A 65 -1.79 -1.71 -2.98
CA GLY A 65 -1.64 -2.06 -4.39
C GLY A 65 -0.28 -2.68 -4.70
N HIS A 66 0.81 -2.12 -4.17
CA HIS A 66 2.14 -2.71 -4.28
C HIS A 66 2.21 -4.11 -3.65
N LYS A 67 1.63 -4.29 -2.46
CA LYS A 67 1.61 -5.58 -1.77
C LYS A 67 0.81 -6.65 -2.53
N ILE A 68 -0.40 -6.33 -2.99
CA ILE A 68 -1.25 -7.24 -3.77
C ILE A 68 -0.53 -7.62 -5.06
N CYS A 69 -0.01 -6.62 -5.76
CA CYS A 69 0.67 -6.90 -7.00
C CYS A 69 1.96 -7.73 -6.78
N TRP A 70 2.67 -7.53 -5.68
CA TRP A 70 3.86 -8.33 -5.33
C TRP A 70 3.49 -9.79 -5.06
N ALA A 71 2.35 -10.04 -4.41
CA ALA A 71 1.88 -11.40 -4.13
C ALA A 71 1.46 -12.15 -5.40
N HIS A 72 0.87 -11.47 -6.37
CA HIS A 72 0.27 -12.10 -7.55
C HIS A 72 1.12 -12.01 -8.82
N PHE A 73 1.99 -11.01 -8.93
CA PHE A 73 2.78 -10.73 -10.12
C PHE A 73 4.26 -10.66 -9.75
N GLY A 74 4.96 -11.77 -9.97
CA GLY A 74 6.34 -12.01 -9.54
C GLY A 74 7.44 -11.14 -10.16
N ASP A 75 7.10 -10.06 -10.86
CA ASP A 75 8.03 -8.99 -11.25
C ASP A 75 7.23 -7.72 -11.61
N LEU A 76 7.31 -6.70 -10.75
CA LEU A 76 6.34 -5.60 -10.72
C LEU A 76 6.81 -4.31 -11.42
N SER A 77 8.04 -4.25 -11.92
CA SER A 77 8.61 -2.98 -12.38
C SER A 77 7.92 -2.40 -13.62
N GLU A 78 7.30 -3.23 -14.48
CA GLU A 78 6.57 -2.75 -15.66
C GLU A 78 5.08 -3.10 -15.63
N ARG A 79 4.73 -4.37 -15.40
CA ARG A 79 3.35 -4.84 -15.60
C ARG A 79 2.33 -4.31 -14.58
N GLY A 80 2.73 -4.17 -13.31
CA GLY A 80 1.84 -3.61 -12.30
C GLY A 80 1.69 -2.10 -12.40
N ALA A 81 2.75 -1.39 -12.81
CA ALA A 81 2.67 0.04 -13.11
C ALA A 81 1.75 0.31 -14.32
N GLU A 82 1.74 -0.58 -15.31
CA GLU A 82 0.86 -0.51 -16.48
C GLU A 82 -0.61 -0.79 -16.11
N MET A 83 -0.86 -1.79 -15.25
CA MET A 83 -2.20 -2.06 -14.73
C MET A 83 -2.75 -0.94 -13.85
N PHE A 84 -1.92 -0.33 -13.00
CA PHE A 84 -2.32 0.81 -12.17
C PHE A 84 -2.79 2.00 -13.03
N ARG A 85 -2.05 2.34 -14.10
CA ARG A 85 -2.48 3.39 -15.05
C ARG A 85 -3.80 3.03 -15.72
N LYS A 86 -3.93 1.80 -16.20
CA LYS A 86 -5.11 1.36 -16.94
C LYS A 86 -6.39 1.35 -16.09
N TYR A 87 -6.31 0.80 -14.88
CA TYR A 87 -7.49 0.54 -14.07
C TYR A 87 -7.83 1.64 -13.08
N ILE A 88 -6.83 2.37 -12.56
CA ILE A 88 -7.04 3.39 -11.53
C ILE A 88 -7.05 4.80 -12.15
N MET A 89 -6.21 5.06 -13.17
CA MET A 89 -6.16 6.37 -13.83
C MET A 89 -7.10 6.47 -15.05
N GLY A 90 -7.67 5.35 -15.51
CA GLY A 90 -8.67 5.31 -16.59
C GLY A 90 -8.12 5.49 -18.00
N GLU A 91 -6.85 5.15 -18.24
CA GLU A 91 -6.24 5.09 -19.59
C GLU A 91 -6.54 3.78 -20.34
#